data_AF-A0A0D2JP03-F1
#
_entry.id   AF-A0A0D2JP03-F1
#
_cell.length_a   1.000
_cell.length_b   1.000
_cell.length_c   1.000
_cell.angle_alpha   90.00
_cell.angle_beta   90.00
_cell.angle_gamma   90.00
#
_symmetry.space_group_name_H-M   'P 1'
#
loop_
_entity.id
_entity.type
_entity.pdbx_description
1 polymer ?
#
loop_
_entity_poly.entity_id
_entity_poly.type
_entity_poly.pdbx_seq_one_letter_code
_entity_poly.pdbx_strand_id
1 'polypeptide(L)'
;MPVDHFHNISRYEPHTNTTFQQHYWLDISNYVPGGPVIIHAIGEDNANYDLEWLQKGLLHEIANATGGVAVLWGQRYYPGGYDIVPDHRWTRETLRFHSTEQALADLAYFAQRATFSGLEDRDLTAPGTPWIILGGSYGGVISALTRIQYPDLFWGHHRGRFPRAVKRAKTREVAAVVAWLREWNATH
;
A
#
# COMPACT_ATOMS: atom_id res chain seq x y z
N MET A 1 -5.80 0.07 -12.60
CA MET A 1 -6.14 -0.89 -11.53
C MET A 1 -7.53 -1.47 -11.77
N PRO A 2 -7.78 -2.78 -11.56
CA PRO A 2 -9.13 -3.34 -11.60
C PRO A 2 -10.01 -2.73 -10.51
N VAL A 3 -11.25 -2.35 -10.86
CA VAL A 3 -12.25 -1.95 -9.86
C VAL A 3 -12.65 -3.15 -9.00
N ASP A 4 -12.81 -4.32 -9.63
CA ASP A 4 -13.14 -5.59 -8.99
C ASP A 4 -12.04 -6.64 -9.20
N HIS A 5 -11.36 -7.03 -8.12
CA HIS A 5 -10.37 -8.12 -8.14
C HIS A 5 -10.99 -9.51 -8.00
N PHE A 6 -12.24 -9.62 -7.56
CA PHE A 6 -12.81 -10.89 -7.07
C PHE A 6 -14.13 -11.24 -7.76
N HIS A 7 -14.00 -11.80 -8.97
CA HIS A 7 -15.12 -12.23 -9.82
C HIS A 7 -15.83 -13.51 -9.35
N ASN A 8 -15.40 -14.08 -8.22
CA ASN A 8 -15.92 -15.32 -7.65
C ASN A 8 -16.63 -15.11 -6.30
N ILE A 9 -16.78 -13.87 -5.85
CA ILE A 9 -17.39 -13.55 -4.55
C ILE A 9 -18.72 -12.83 -4.79
N SER A 10 -19.82 -13.48 -4.39
CA SER A 10 -21.19 -13.00 -4.61
C SER A 10 -21.48 -11.60 -4.07
N ARG A 11 -20.79 -11.17 -3.00
CA ARG A 11 -20.99 -9.83 -2.42
C ARG A 11 -20.62 -8.67 -3.36
N TYR A 12 -19.80 -8.94 -4.39
CA TYR A 12 -19.37 -7.95 -5.37
C TYR A 12 -20.21 -7.96 -6.65
N GLU A 13 -21.20 -8.85 -6.74
CA GLU A 13 -22.12 -8.89 -7.87
C GLU A 13 -22.96 -7.60 -7.98
N PRO A 14 -23.24 -7.11 -9.20
CA PRO A 14 -22.73 -7.62 -10.46
C PRO A 14 -21.23 -7.29 -10.65
N HIS A 15 -20.46 -8.27 -11.11
CA HIS A 15 -19.02 -8.10 -11.34
C HIS A 15 -18.73 -7.11 -12.47
N THR A 16 -17.52 -6.55 -12.45
CA THR A 16 -17.08 -5.63 -13.50
C THR A 16 -15.61 -5.81 -13.85
N ASN A 17 -15.32 -5.75 -15.15
CA ASN A 17 -13.94 -5.69 -15.67
C ASN A 17 -13.44 -4.25 -15.83
N THR A 18 -14.19 -3.26 -15.32
CA THR A 18 -13.78 -1.85 -15.37
C THR A 18 -12.48 -1.63 -14.59
N THR A 19 -11.68 -0.70 -15.08
CA THR A 19 -10.45 -0.25 -14.41
C THR A 19 -10.53 1.21 -14.03
N PHE A 20 -9.80 1.59 -12.99
CA PHE A 20 -9.59 2.97 -12.58
C PHE A 20 -8.11 3.36 -12.62
N GLN A 21 -7.84 4.66 -12.64
CA GLN A 21 -6.49 5.21 -12.55
C GLN A 21 -6.06 5.27 -11.09
N GLN A 22 -5.00 4.56 -10.76
CA GLN A 22 -4.44 4.56 -9.42
C GLN A 22 -3.46 5.71 -9.28
N HIS A 23 -3.72 6.61 -8.34
CA HIS A 23 -2.87 7.76 -8.09
C HIS A 23 -1.89 7.46 -6.97
N TYR A 24 -0.63 7.82 -7.18
CA TYR A 24 0.46 7.71 -6.23
C TYR A 24 1.50 8.78 -6.52
N TRP A 25 2.32 9.12 -5.53
CA TRP A 25 3.46 10.02 -5.69
C TRP A 25 4.75 9.22 -5.60
N LEU A 26 5.73 9.65 -6.37
CA LEU A 26 6.97 8.93 -6.59
C LEU A 26 8.15 9.84 -6.29
N ASP A 27 9.08 9.35 -5.47
CA ASP A 27 10.40 9.93 -5.31
C ASP A 27 11.47 8.86 -5.56
N ILE A 28 12.24 9.08 -6.62
CA ILE A 28 13.36 8.24 -7.05
C ILE A 28 14.72 8.88 -6.79
N SER A 29 14.77 10.05 -6.13
CA SER A 29 16.00 10.83 -5.95
C SER A 29 17.11 10.07 -5.22
N ASN A 30 16.74 9.13 -4.35
CA ASN A 30 17.65 8.31 -3.55
C ASN A 30 17.84 6.90 -4.11
N TYR A 31 17.30 6.58 -5.28
CA TYR A 31 17.32 5.22 -5.80
C TYR A 31 18.73 4.78 -6.21
N VAL A 32 19.12 3.60 -5.73
CA VAL A 32 20.34 2.89 -6.12
C VAL A 32 19.93 1.54 -6.71
N PRO A 33 20.55 1.08 -7.82
CA PRO A 33 20.27 -0.23 -8.40
C PRO A 33 20.22 -1.37 -7.38
N GLY A 34 19.09 -2.08 -7.32
CA GLY A 34 18.85 -3.16 -6.36
C GLY A 34 18.23 -2.71 -5.02
N GLY A 35 17.94 -1.42 -4.87
CA GLY A 35 17.21 -0.88 -3.73
C GLY A 35 15.75 -1.34 -3.67
N PRO A 36 15.14 -1.31 -2.47
CA PRO A 36 13.75 -1.73 -2.28
C PRO A 36 12.76 -0.68 -2.79
N VAL A 37 11.50 -1.07 -2.97
CA VAL A 37 10.36 -0.16 -3.09
C VAL A 37 9.72 -0.01 -1.71
N ILE A 38 9.57 1.23 -1.24
CA ILE A 38 8.96 1.53 0.05
C ILE A 38 7.67 2.30 -0.22
N ILE A 39 6.55 1.65 0.05
CA ILE A 39 5.23 2.26 -0.03
C ILE A 39 4.88 2.85 1.34
N HIS A 40 4.36 4.07 1.36
CA HIS A 40 3.57 4.59 2.46
C HIS A 40 2.09 4.67 2.03
N ALA A 41 1.24 3.81 2.58
CA ALA A 41 -0.21 3.87 2.40
C ALA A 41 -0.80 4.98 3.28
N ILE A 42 -1.25 6.08 2.67
CA ILE A 42 -1.74 7.28 3.39
C ILE A 42 -3.16 7.12 3.96
N GLY A 43 -3.80 5.97 3.76
CA GLY A 43 -5.14 5.71 4.26
C GLY A 43 -6.18 6.63 3.60
N GLU A 44 -7.05 7.24 4.40
CA GLU A 44 -8.13 8.13 3.94
C GLU A 44 -7.68 9.58 3.67
N ASP A 45 -6.43 9.93 4.01
CA ASP A 45 -5.94 11.29 3.93
C ASP A 45 -5.72 11.78 2.50
N ASN A 46 -5.77 13.10 2.30
CA ASN A 46 -5.48 13.72 1.01
C ASN A 46 -3.98 13.97 0.87
N ALA A 47 -3.40 13.50 -0.22
CA ALA A 47 -1.98 13.63 -0.51
C ALA A 47 -1.43 15.06 -0.55
N ASN A 48 -2.27 16.08 -0.73
CA ASN A 48 -1.86 17.49 -0.60
C ASN A 48 -1.33 17.81 0.82
N TYR A 49 -1.76 17.08 1.85
CA TYR A 49 -1.21 17.20 3.21
C TYR A 49 0.07 16.36 3.40
N ASP A 50 0.37 15.43 2.50
CA ASP A 50 1.39 14.40 2.70
C ASP A 50 2.62 14.49 1.77
N LEU A 51 2.70 15.49 0.88
CA LEU A 51 3.93 15.74 0.10
C LEU A 51 5.14 16.01 1.00
N GLU A 52 4.92 16.55 2.21
CA GLU A 52 5.97 16.66 3.23
C GLU A 52 6.54 15.30 3.63
N TRP A 53 5.75 14.22 3.64
CA TRP A 53 6.20 12.87 4.01
C TRP A 53 7.01 12.19 2.91
N LEU A 54 6.79 12.60 1.65
CA LEU A 54 7.61 12.16 0.53
C LEU A 54 9.02 12.76 0.63
N GLN A 55 9.12 14.03 1.05
CA GLN A 55 10.37 14.79 1.08
C GLN A 55 11.05 14.83 2.45
N LYS A 56 10.36 14.43 3.53
CA LYS A 56 10.82 14.45 4.92
C LYS A 56 10.15 13.31 5.72
N GLY A 57 10.73 12.91 6.84
CA GLY A 57 10.16 11.89 7.73
C GLY A 57 10.49 10.45 7.34
N LEU A 58 9.79 9.50 7.95
CA LEU A 58 10.20 8.09 8.00
C LEU A 58 10.33 7.43 6.61
N LEU A 59 9.44 7.75 5.67
CA LEU A 59 9.50 7.22 4.30
C LEU A 59 10.79 7.66 3.61
N HIS A 60 11.08 8.96 3.62
CA HIS A 60 12.28 9.53 3.04
C HIS A 60 13.56 9.00 3.72
N GLU A 61 13.57 8.90 5.06
CA GLU A 61 14.71 8.38 5.82
C GLU A 61 15.03 6.92 5.46
N ILE A 62 14.00 6.06 5.33
CA ILE A 62 14.20 4.66 4.95
C ILE A 62 14.66 4.55 3.49
N ALA A 63 14.06 5.33 2.59
CA ALA A 63 14.45 5.35 1.17
C ALA A 63 15.92 5.75 1.00
N ASN A 64 16.34 6.84 1.65
CA ASN A 64 17.73 7.29 1.65
C ASN A 64 18.68 6.25 2.27
N ALA A 65 18.32 5.66 3.41
CA ALA A 65 19.17 4.67 4.08
C ALA A 65 19.30 3.34 3.33
N THR A 66 18.35 3.01 2.46
CA THR A 66 18.31 1.73 1.73
C THR A 66 18.61 1.85 0.24
N GLY A 67 18.76 3.07 -0.28
CA GLY A 67 18.84 3.33 -1.71
C GLY A 67 17.53 2.99 -2.44
N GLY A 68 16.40 3.07 -1.75
CA GLY A 68 15.10 2.63 -2.23
C GLY A 68 14.30 3.71 -2.95
N VAL A 69 13.25 3.26 -3.65
CA VAL A 69 12.23 4.14 -4.22
C VAL A 69 11.17 4.42 -3.16
N ALA A 70 10.81 5.68 -2.96
CA ALA A 70 9.72 6.08 -2.09
C ALA A 70 8.43 6.27 -2.90
N VAL A 71 7.35 5.61 -2.46
CA VAL A 71 6.02 5.68 -3.08
C VAL A 71 5.02 6.09 -2.03
N LEU A 72 4.35 7.22 -2.23
CA LEU A 72 3.19 7.60 -1.44
C LEU A 72 1.94 7.05 -2.13
N TRP A 73 1.26 6.11 -1.49
CA TRP A 73 0.16 5.35 -2.07
C TRP A 73 -1.19 5.88 -1.58
N GLY A 74 -1.99 6.39 -2.50
CA GLY A 74 -3.37 6.77 -2.24
C GLY A 74 -4.30 5.55 -2.19
N GLN A 75 -5.26 5.55 -1.27
CA GLN A 75 -6.24 4.47 -1.20
C GLN A 75 -7.32 4.61 -2.28
N ARG A 76 -7.84 3.47 -2.78
CA ARG A 76 -9.05 3.43 -3.62
C ARG A 76 -10.20 4.21 -2.99
N TYR A 77 -11.02 4.88 -3.80
CA TYR A 77 -12.11 5.77 -3.38
C TYR A 77 -11.70 7.04 -2.62
N TYR A 78 -10.43 7.17 -2.22
CA TYR A 78 -9.85 8.38 -1.65
C TYR A 78 -8.90 9.04 -2.68
N PRO A 79 -7.73 9.63 -2.36
CA PRO A 79 -6.96 10.31 -3.40
C PRO A 79 -6.38 9.33 -4.43
N GLY A 80 -6.30 8.03 -4.11
CA GLY A 80 -5.76 7.00 -4.98
C GLY A 80 -6.70 6.52 -6.07
N GLY A 81 -8.00 6.77 -5.97
CA GLY A 81 -8.99 6.24 -6.90
C GLY A 81 -10.32 6.95 -6.81
N TYR A 82 -10.30 8.28 -6.73
CA TYR A 82 -11.53 9.09 -6.68
C TYR A 82 -12.39 8.89 -7.95
N ASP A 83 -11.75 8.58 -9.09
CA ASP A 83 -12.40 8.30 -10.38
C ASP A 83 -13.19 6.97 -10.41
N ILE A 84 -13.09 6.14 -9.37
CA ILE A 84 -13.88 4.90 -9.26
C ILE A 84 -15.39 5.21 -9.17
N VAL A 85 -15.75 6.39 -8.65
CA VAL A 85 -17.14 6.81 -8.47
C VAL A 85 -17.49 7.84 -9.55
N PRO A 86 -18.19 7.44 -10.63
CA PRO A 86 -18.59 8.37 -11.68
C PRO A 86 -19.43 9.51 -11.10
N ASP A 87 -19.16 10.73 -11.56
CA ASP A 87 -19.84 11.96 -11.14
C ASP A 87 -19.83 12.20 -9.61
N HIS A 88 -18.94 11.53 -8.86
CA HIS A 88 -18.89 11.53 -7.39
C HIS A 88 -20.25 11.20 -6.74
N ARG A 89 -21.06 10.35 -7.39
CA ARG A 89 -22.33 9.88 -6.84
C ARG A 89 -22.11 8.63 -5.98
N TRP A 90 -22.02 8.85 -4.68
CA TRP A 90 -21.88 7.83 -3.67
C TRP A 90 -23.20 7.08 -3.46
N THR A 91 -23.33 5.90 -4.08
CA THR A 91 -24.48 5.02 -3.92
C THR A 91 -24.01 3.66 -3.42
N ARG A 92 -24.95 2.82 -2.97
CA ARG A 92 -24.62 1.44 -2.53
C ARG A 92 -23.97 0.64 -3.65
N GLU A 93 -24.41 0.86 -4.89
CA GLU A 93 -23.90 0.19 -6.07
C GLU A 93 -22.46 0.63 -6.38
N THR A 94 -22.13 1.93 -6.27
CA THR A 94 -20.78 2.42 -6.55
C THR A 94 -19.79 2.11 -5.43
N LEU A 95 -20.24 2.05 -4.18
CA LEU A 95 -19.44 1.72 -3.01
C LEU A 95 -19.23 0.21 -2.78
N ARG A 96 -19.83 -0.68 -3.58
CA ARG A 96 -19.72 -2.13 -3.34
C ARG A 96 -18.29 -2.67 -3.39
N PHE A 97 -17.39 -2.02 -4.14
CA PHE A 97 -15.97 -2.38 -4.18
C PHE A 97 -15.11 -1.58 -3.20
N HIS A 98 -15.73 -0.74 -2.37
CA HIS A 98 -15.07 -0.04 -1.28
C HIS A 98 -14.97 -0.97 -0.07
N SER A 99 -13.95 -1.83 -0.09
CA SER A 99 -13.71 -2.81 0.97
C SER A 99 -12.22 -3.02 1.21
N THR A 100 -11.88 -3.46 2.41
CA THR A 100 -10.49 -3.74 2.80
C THR A 100 -9.88 -4.78 1.85
N GLU A 101 -10.57 -5.87 1.55
CA GLU A 101 -10.05 -6.96 0.71
C GLU A 101 -9.67 -6.47 -0.70
N GLN A 102 -10.49 -5.62 -1.30
CA GLN A 102 -10.18 -5.02 -2.60
C GLN A 102 -8.99 -4.07 -2.52
N ALA A 103 -8.86 -3.31 -1.42
CA ALA A 103 -7.71 -2.43 -1.21
C ALA A 103 -6.39 -3.20 -1.00
N LEU A 104 -6.40 -4.31 -0.25
CA LEU A 104 -5.21 -5.17 -0.11
C LEU A 104 -4.82 -5.76 -1.47
N ALA A 105 -5.83 -6.15 -2.27
CA ALA A 105 -5.62 -6.68 -3.62
C ALA A 105 -5.06 -5.61 -4.57
N ASP A 106 -5.43 -4.34 -4.44
CA ASP A 106 -4.81 -3.26 -5.23
C ASP A 106 -3.31 -3.17 -4.97
N LEU A 107 -2.89 -3.14 -3.71
CA LEU A 107 -1.48 -3.09 -3.34
C LEU A 107 -0.73 -4.30 -3.90
N ALA A 108 -1.27 -5.51 -3.74
CA ALA A 108 -0.67 -6.73 -4.26
C ALA A 108 -0.56 -6.71 -5.79
N TYR A 109 -1.61 -6.28 -6.49
CA TYR A 109 -1.62 -6.16 -7.94
C TYR A 109 -0.62 -5.12 -8.41
N PHE A 110 -0.55 -3.97 -7.73
CA PHE A 110 0.39 -2.90 -8.02
C PHE A 110 1.84 -3.36 -7.83
N ALA A 111 2.16 -3.99 -6.70
CA ALA A 111 3.52 -4.47 -6.43
C ALA A 111 4.05 -5.44 -7.51
N GLN A 112 3.18 -6.25 -8.09
CA GLN A 112 3.54 -7.21 -9.13
C GLN A 112 3.67 -6.60 -10.55
N ARG A 113 3.21 -5.36 -10.75
CA ARG A 113 3.07 -4.77 -12.11
C ARG A 113 3.56 -3.33 -12.22
N ALA A 114 4.00 -2.74 -11.12
CA ALA A 114 4.41 -1.35 -11.10
C ALA A 114 5.62 -1.13 -12.03
N THR A 115 5.50 -0.08 -12.85
CA THR A 115 6.62 0.51 -13.59
C THR A 115 6.66 1.97 -13.19
N PHE A 116 7.83 2.44 -12.78
CA PHE A 116 8.00 3.78 -12.25
C PHE A 116 8.66 4.68 -13.30
N SER A 117 8.15 5.91 -13.41
CA SER A 117 8.71 6.92 -14.32
C SER A 117 10.18 7.18 -13.99
N GLY A 118 11.05 7.11 -14.99
CA GLY A 118 12.50 7.26 -14.86
C GLY A 118 13.24 5.99 -14.40
N LEU A 119 12.54 4.87 -14.21
CA LEU A 119 13.10 3.56 -13.87
C LEU A 119 12.48 2.45 -14.75
N GLU A 120 12.03 2.77 -15.96
CA GLU A 120 11.35 1.85 -16.88
C GLU A 120 12.25 0.69 -17.35
N ASP A 121 13.57 0.87 -17.29
CA ASP A 121 14.58 -0.15 -17.61
C ASP A 121 14.82 -1.14 -16.46
N ARG A 122 14.20 -0.92 -15.29
CA ARG A 122 14.40 -1.73 -14.08
C ARG A 122 13.17 -2.53 -13.72
N ASP A 123 13.37 -3.82 -13.45
CA ASP A 123 12.33 -4.66 -12.88
C ASP A 123 12.26 -4.47 -11.37
N LEU A 124 11.36 -3.59 -10.94
CA LEU A 124 11.07 -3.32 -9.54
C LEU A 124 9.86 -4.11 -9.02
N THR A 125 9.38 -5.11 -9.76
CA THR A 125 8.18 -5.86 -9.38
C THR A 125 8.45 -6.87 -8.26
N ALA A 126 7.43 -7.11 -7.42
CA ALA A 126 7.42 -8.17 -6.45
C ALA A 126 7.15 -9.54 -7.12
N PRO A 127 7.74 -10.64 -6.63
CA PRO A 127 8.59 -10.74 -5.44
C PRO A 127 10.09 -10.51 -5.69
N GLY A 128 10.50 -10.21 -6.92
CA GLY A 128 11.91 -10.08 -7.32
C GLY A 128 12.63 -8.93 -6.62
N THR A 129 11.97 -7.78 -6.49
CA THR A 129 12.46 -6.63 -5.72
C THR A 129 11.80 -6.60 -4.32
N PRO A 130 12.50 -6.17 -3.26
CA PRO A 130 11.89 -6.04 -1.95
C PRO A 130 10.87 -4.90 -1.87
N TRP A 131 9.63 -5.19 -1.46
CA TRP A 131 8.58 -4.20 -1.22
C TRP A 131 8.27 -4.05 0.27
N ILE A 132 8.39 -2.85 0.83
CA ILE A 132 8.07 -2.56 2.23
C ILE A 132 6.83 -1.67 2.25
N ILE A 133 5.84 -1.97 3.10
CA ILE A 133 4.67 -1.10 3.29
C ILE A 133 4.72 -0.47 4.67
N LEU A 134 4.53 0.84 4.71
CA LEU A 134 4.40 1.68 5.88
C LEU A 134 3.00 2.31 5.88
N GLY A 135 2.48 2.62 7.06
CA GLY A 135 1.25 3.39 7.20
C GLY A 135 0.89 3.62 8.66
N GLY A 136 0.23 4.74 8.93
CA GLY A 136 -0.36 5.07 10.23
C GLY A 136 -1.87 4.87 10.23
N SER A 137 -2.48 4.69 11.41
CA SER A 137 -3.95 4.57 11.56
C SER A 137 -4.53 3.49 10.62
N TYR A 138 -5.55 3.83 9.82
CA TYR A 138 -6.10 2.95 8.78
C TYR A 138 -5.05 2.48 7.76
N GLY A 139 -4.14 3.35 7.33
CA GLY A 139 -3.00 2.98 6.49
C GLY A 139 -2.09 1.94 7.15
N GLY A 140 -1.97 1.98 8.47
CA GLY A 140 -1.25 0.96 9.26
C GLY A 140 -1.97 -0.39 9.30
N VAL A 141 -3.30 -0.37 9.43
CA VAL A 141 -4.12 -1.58 9.33
C VAL A 141 -3.99 -2.19 7.92
N ILE A 142 -4.08 -1.37 6.87
CA ILE A 142 -3.86 -1.81 5.49
C ILE A 142 -2.46 -2.41 5.32
N SER A 143 -1.42 -1.77 5.85
CA SER A 143 -0.04 -2.28 5.79
C SER A 143 0.09 -3.65 6.45
N ALA A 144 -0.45 -3.79 7.67
CA ALA A 144 -0.38 -5.03 8.43
C ALA A 144 -1.18 -6.17 7.76
N LEU A 145 -2.42 -5.90 7.36
CA LEU A 145 -3.27 -6.90 6.72
C LEU A 145 -2.75 -7.31 5.34
N THR A 146 -2.20 -6.37 4.56
CA THR A 146 -1.61 -6.70 3.25
C THR A 146 -0.44 -7.66 3.41
N ARG A 147 0.40 -7.45 4.43
CA ARG A 147 1.51 -8.36 4.73
C ARG A 147 1.06 -9.74 5.19
N ILE A 148 -0.05 -9.83 5.93
CA ILE A 148 -0.63 -11.12 6.34
C ILE A 148 -1.19 -11.86 5.13
N GLN A 149 -1.93 -11.16 4.27
CA GLN A 149 -2.63 -11.75 3.13
C GLN A 149 -1.70 -12.08 1.96
N TYR A 150 -0.65 -11.28 1.74
CA TYR A 150 0.30 -11.42 0.64
C TYR A 150 1.75 -11.47 1.15
N PRO A 151 2.11 -12.49 1.95
CA PRO A 151 3.41 -12.58 2.60
C PRO A 151 4.57 -12.84 1.62
N ASP A 152 4.30 -13.31 0.41
CA ASP A 152 5.36 -13.56 -0.58
C ASP A 152 5.73 -12.30 -1.37
N LEU A 153 4.83 -11.30 -1.42
CA LEU A 153 5.03 -10.07 -2.18
C LEU A 153 5.68 -8.97 -1.35
N PHE A 154 5.23 -8.80 -0.11
CA PHE A 154 5.68 -7.68 0.73
C PHE A 154 6.68 -8.15 1.77
N TRP A 155 7.86 -7.56 1.77
CA TRP A 155 8.93 -7.89 2.67
C TRP A 155 8.60 -7.51 4.12
N GLY A 156 8.69 -8.53 4.97
CA GLY A 156 8.44 -8.48 6.40
C GLY A 156 8.95 -9.74 7.11
N HIS A 157 9.18 -10.82 6.38
CA HIS A 157 9.93 -11.99 6.83
C HIS A 157 10.63 -12.61 5.61
N HIS A 158 11.82 -12.11 5.27
CA HIS A 158 12.76 -12.91 4.47
C HIS A 158 14.00 -13.18 5.33
N ARG A 159 14.60 -14.38 5.17
CA ARG A 159 15.75 -14.91 5.93
C ARG A 159 17.06 -14.13 5.72
N GLY A 160 16.98 -12.88 5.26
CA GLY A 160 18.09 -11.94 5.15
C GLY A 160 18.28 -11.09 6.41
N ARG A 161 19.52 -10.68 6.65
CA ARG A 161 19.94 -9.95 7.85
C ARG A 161 19.43 -8.50 7.81
N PHE A 162 18.20 -8.24 8.28
CA PHE A 162 17.78 -6.84 8.51
C PHE A 162 18.67 -6.17 9.57
N PRO A 163 19.00 -4.87 9.41
CA PRO A 163 19.53 -4.05 10.49
C PRO A 163 18.61 -4.12 11.72
N ARG A 164 19.20 -4.19 12.92
CA ARG A 164 18.46 -4.36 14.19
C ARG A 164 17.41 -3.26 14.43
N ALA A 165 17.61 -2.07 13.89
CA ALA A 165 16.67 -0.95 14.00
C ALA A 165 15.32 -1.26 13.32
N VAL A 166 15.35 -1.75 12.08
CA VAL A 166 14.15 -2.13 11.30
C VAL A 166 13.38 -3.25 11.98
N LYS A 167 14.08 -4.25 12.54
CA LYS A 167 13.45 -5.34 13.31
C LYS A 167 12.71 -4.83 14.56
N ARG A 168 13.23 -3.80 15.23
CA ARG A 168 12.63 -3.21 16.45
C ARG A 168 11.41 -2.35 16.12
N ALA A 169 11.47 -1.53 15.07
CA ALA A 169 10.31 -0.76 14.60
C ALA A 169 9.14 -1.69 14.23
N LYS A 170 9.41 -2.73 13.43
CA LYS A 170 8.46 -3.78 13.06
C LYS A 170 7.78 -4.44 14.28
N THR A 171 8.55 -4.78 15.31
CA THR A 171 8.00 -5.47 16.48
C THR A 171 7.02 -4.56 17.25
N ARG A 172 7.29 -3.25 17.26
CA ARG A 172 6.41 -2.26 17.92
C ARG A 172 5.13 -2.03 17.12
N GLU A 173 5.20 -1.88 15.81
CA GLU A 173 4.02 -1.67 14.96
C GLU A 173 3.09 -2.87 14.95
N VAL A 174 3.63 -4.09 14.77
CA VAL A 174 2.81 -5.32 14.79
C VAL A 174 2.19 -5.53 16.18
N ALA A 175 2.94 -5.28 17.25
CA ALA A 175 2.40 -5.37 18.60
C ALA A 175 1.28 -4.34 18.84
N ALA A 176 1.43 -3.11 18.33
CA ALA A 176 0.43 -2.07 18.44
C ALA A 176 -0.87 -2.42 17.67
N VAL A 177 -0.76 -2.93 16.44
CA VAL A 177 -1.93 -3.35 15.65
C VAL A 177 -2.64 -4.54 16.29
N VAL A 178 -1.89 -5.54 16.77
CA VAL A 178 -2.47 -6.71 17.46
C VAL A 178 -3.12 -6.30 18.78
N ALA A 179 -2.54 -5.37 19.53
CA ALA A 179 -3.13 -4.84 20.74
C ALA A 179 -4.44 -4.09 20.44
N TRP A 180 -4.43 -3.21 19.44
CA TRP A 180 -5.63 -2.49 19.01
C TRP A 180 -6.75 -3.41 18.54
N LEU A 181 -6.45 -4.44 17.74
CA LEU A 181 -7.46 -5.43 17.30
C LEU A 181 -8.04 -6.21 18.47
N ARG A 182 -7.24 -6.52 19.49
CA ARG A 182 -7.73 -7.19 20.72
C ARG A 182 -8.63 -6.28 21.54
N GLU A 183 -8.30 -5.00 21.66
CA GLU A 183 -9.15 -4.01 22.35
C GLU A 183 -10.47 -3.79 21.61
N TRP A 184 -10.44 -3.66 20.28
CA TRP A 184 -11.63 -3.51 19.46
C TRP A 184 -12.58 -4.70 19.62
N ASN A 185 -12.07 -5.93 19.53
CA ASN A 185 -12.86 -7.16 19.67
C ASN A 185 -13.35 -7.44 21.10
N ALA A 186 -12.84 -6.69 22.10
CA ALA A 186 -13.30 -6.77 23.48
C ALA A 186 -14.37 -5.72 23.81
N THR A 187 -14.55 -4.71 22.94
CA THR A 187 -15.39 -3.54 23.20
C THR A 187 -16.60 -3.42 22.27
N HIS A 188 -16.69 -4.29 21.26
CA HIS A 188 -17.76 -4.40 20.27
C HIS A 188 -18.07 -5.87 20.00
#